data_AF-A0ABD2G431-F1
#
_entry.id   AF-A0ABD2G431-F1
#
_cell.length_a   1.000
_cell.length_b   1.000
_cell.length_c   1.000
_cell.angle_alpha   90.00
_cell.angle_beta   90.00
_cell.angle_gamma   90.00
#
_symmetry.space_group_name_H-M   'P 1'
#
loop_
_entity.id
_entity.type
_entity.pdbx_description
1 polymer ?
#
loop_
_entity_poly.entity_id
_entity_poly.type
_entity_poly.pdbx_seq_one_letter_code
_entity_poly.pdbx_strand_id
1 'polypeptide(L)'
;MRGGKRTRSQKKGDKLERQNSPEMEDAQSSVSSISSQQDSADTMRSVLQEIRDFRAEHKVDLNKLKEEIKGDMKSELEDMKQEIYQKLSGNSALTQAHETMLKEAEERIDEAATVNMAMSDALIKSMKEQRAMQGKLVDLEGRSRRNNMRIYGVPEKKEGNSMSDFVDQLLKTELTLPDTNLQIQRAHRAVARKPERNAPPRSIVVNFLEFNTKESVLKRPGKKRF
;
A
#
# COMPACT_ATOMS: atom_id res chain seq x y z
N MET A 1 -24.51 51.02 12.58
CA MET A 1 -23.73 52.25 12.29
C MET A 1 -24.26 52.80 10.98
N ARG A 2 -25.05 53.89 11.00
CA ARG A 2 -24.62 55.30 10.72
C ARG A 2 -23.82 55.37 9.40
N GLY A 3 -24.41 55.83 8.29
CA GLY A 3 -24.56 57.26 7.93
C GLY A 3 -23.73 57.48 6.64
N GLY A 4 -24.03 58.35 5.69
CA GLY A 4 -25.00 59.43 5.60
C GLY A 4 -25.07 59.99 4.17
N LYS A 5 -26.09 60.83 3.98
CA LYS A 5 -26.48 61.60 2.78
C LYS A 5 -25.46 62.70 2.41
N ARG A 6 -25.53 63.18 1.16
CA ARG A 6 -25.68 64.60 0.69
C ARG A 6 -25.15 64.70 -0.76
N THR A 7 -25.92 64.96 -1.81
CA THR A 7 -26.75 66.11 -2.23
C THR A 7 -26.03 67.44 -2.49
N ARG A 8 -26.56 68.12 -3.53
CA ARG A 8 -26.42 69.52 -3.99
C ARG A 8 -25.30 69.79 -4.99
N SER A 9 -25.55 70.20 -6.24
CA SER A 9 -26.48 71.16 -6.89
C SER A 9 -25.81 72.51 -7.18
N GLN A 10 -25.96 72.94 -8.45
CA GLN A 10 -26.03 74.34 -8.90
C GLN A 10 -24.70 75.13 -8.83
N LYS A 11 -24.37 76.09 -9.70
CA LYS A 11 -25.13 76.87 -10.70
C LYS A 11 -24.15 77.79 -11.47
N LYS A 12 -24.58 78.20 -12.67
CA LYS A 12 -24.52 79.56 -13.28
C LYS A 12 -23.20 80.21 -13.72
N GLY A 13 -23.34 80.88 -14.87
CA GLY A 13 -22.56 82.04 -15.33
C GLY A 13 -22.31 81.92 -16.84
N ASP A 14 -23.27 82.24 -17.72
CA ASP A 14 -23.46 83.56 -18.37
C ASP A 14 -22.22 83.98 -19.21
N LYS A 15 -22.27 84.43 -20.47
CA LYS A 15 -23.26 85.25 -21.15
C LYS A 15 -22.83 85.48 -22.62
N LEU A 16 -23.82 85.79 -23.47
CA LEU A 16 -23.78 86.60 -24.72
C LEU A 16 -23.05 86.06 -25.96
N GLU A 17 -23.83 85.88 -27.04
CA GLU A 17 -23.50 86.55 -28.29
C GLU A 17 -24.78 86.97 -29.04
N ARG A 18 -24.76 88.22 -29.53
CA ARG A 18 -25.82 88.93 -30.25
C ARG A 18 -25.64 88.72 -31.76
N GLN A 19 -26.73 88.68 -32.51
CA GLN A 19 -26.74 88.77 -33.97
C GLN A 19 -27.29 90.13 -34.48
N ASN A 20 -26.68 90.58 -35.58
CA ASN A 20 -27.07 91.57 -36.61
C ASN A 20 -27.29 93.04 -36.20
N SER A 21 -26.75 94.03 -36.94
CA SER A 21 -27.01 94.32 -38.37
C SER A 21 -25.85 95.12 -39.04
N PRO A 22 -25.86 95.34 -40.38
CA PRO A 22 -24.70 95.74 -41.21
C PRO A 22 -24.68 97.22 -41.66
N GLU A 23 -23.50 97.71 -42.09
CA GLU A 23 -23.25 98.80 -43.07
C GLU A 23 -21.70 98.95 -43.20
N MET A 24 -21.07 98.67 -44.35
CA MET A 24 -20.77 99.50 -45.55
C MET A 24 -19.58 100.49 -45.40
N GLU A 25 -18.71 100.48 -46.42
CA GLU A 25 -17.58 101.38 -46.76
C GLU A 25 -16.28 101.26 -45.92
N ASP A 26 -15.05 101.46 -46.41
CA ASP A 26 -14.38 101.42 -47.73
C ASP A 26 -12.85 101.47 -47.43
N ALA A 27 -12.03 101.03 -48.39
CA ALA A 27 -10.64 101.43 -48.68
C ALA A 27 -9.50 101.39 -47.62
N GLN A 28 -8.66 100.36 -47.76
CA GLN A 28 -7.20 100.41 -48.04
C GLN A 28 -6.17 101.11 -47.11
N SER A 29 -5.14 100.30 -46.80
CA SER A 29 -3.69 100.60 -46.71
C SER A 29 -3.06 100.89 -45.33
N SER A 30 -2.18 99.98 -44.88
CA SER A 30 -0.98 100.26 -44.06
C SER A 30 -0.20 98.95 -43.79
N VAL A 31 0.67 98.58 -44.74
CA VAL A 31 1.30 97.25 -44.92
C VAL A 31 2.76 97.22 -44.42
N SER A 32 3.09 97.64 -43.20
CA SER A 32 4.53 97.62 -42.83
C SER A 32 4.91 97.40 -41.36
N SER A 33 3.99 97.49 -40.40
CA SER A 33 4.27 97.18 -38.99
C SER A 33 3.65 95.85 -38.51
N ILE A 34 2.96 95.16 -39.41
CA ILE A 34 2.11 93.99 -39.16
C ILE A 34 2.83 92.66 -39.50
N SER A 35 3.86 92.68 -40.36
CA SER A 35 4.49 91.47 -40.93
C SER A 35 5.19 90.60 -39.87
N SER A 36 5.98 91.18 -38.96
CA SER A 36 6.71 90.41 -37.93
C SER A 36 5.81 89.86 -36.80
N GLN A 37 4.65 90.48 -36.57
CA GLN A 37 3.63 89.99 -35.65
C GLN A 37 2.69 88.95 -36.30
N GLN A 38 2.43 89.06 -37.61
CA GLN A 38 1.69 88.06 -38.39
C GLN A 38 2.48 86.76 -38.55
N ASP A 39 3.78 86.81 -38.83
CA ASP A 39 4.62 85.61 -38.92
C ASP A 39 4.66 84.84 -37.58
N SER A 40 4.67 85.57 -36.46
CA SER A 40 4.56 84.97 -35.11
C SER A 40 3.16 84.41 -34.81
N ALA A 41 2.11 85.03 -35.35
CA ALA A 41 0.73 84.56 -35.19
C ALA A 41 0.42 83.33 -36.06
N ASP A 42 0.98 83.25 -37.27
CA ASP A 42 0.77 82.14 -38.19
C ASP A 42 1.60 80.92 -37.79
N THR A 43 2.80 81.11 -37.24
CA THR A 43 3.56 80.02 -36.57
C THR A 43 2.81 79.48 -35.35
N MET A 44 2.24 80.35 -34.49
CA MET A 44 1.39 79.90 -33.37
C MET A 44 0.13 79.16 -33.85
N ARG A 45 -0.49 79.60 -34.94
CA ARG A 45 -1.64 78.89 -35.55
C ARG A 45 -1.26 77.51 -36.08
N SER A 46 -0.11 77.37 -36.72
CA SER A 46 0.43 76.09 -37.20
C SER A 46 0.65 75.12 -36.04
N VAL A 47 1.32 75.57 -34.97
CA VAL A 47 1.57 74.75 -33.77
C VAL A 47 0.25 74.33 -33.10
N LEU A 48 -0.73 75.23 -33.01
CA LEU A 48 -2.04 74.88 -32.46
C LEU A 48 -2.79 73.87 -33.33
N GLN A 49 -2.61 73.91 -34.65
CA GLN A 49 -3.20 72.94 -35.56
C GLN A 49 -2.54 71.57 -35.41
N GLU A 50 -1.20 71.51 -35.35
CA GLU A 50 -0.46 70.27 -35.06
C GLU A 50 -0.85 69.66 -33.71
N ILE A 51 -1.05 70.47 -32.66
CA ILE A 51 -1.52 69.98 -31.35
C ILE A 51 -2.93 69.40 -31.45
N ARG A 52 -3.82 69.99 -32.26
CA ARG A 52 -5.18 69.44 -32.47
C ARG A 52 -5.12 68.13 -33.23
N ASP A 53 -4.31 68.07 -34.28
CA ASP A 53 -4.16 66.88 -35.13
C ASP A 53 -3.52 65.74 -34.33
N PHE A 54 -2.45 66.02 -33.58
CA PHE A 54 -1.85 65.08 -32.64
C PHE A 54 -2.86 64.58 -31.59
N ARG A 55 -3.69 65.48 -31.01
CA ARG A 55 -4.73 65.07 -30.06
C ARG A 55 -5.79 64.20 -30.71
N ALA A 56 -6.15 64.45 -31.96
CA ALA A 56 -7.11 63.65 -32.71
C ALA A 56 -6.55 62.26 -33.02
N GLU A 57 -5.32 62.18 -33.51
CA GLU A 57 -4.59 60.93 -33.77
C GLU A 57 -4.41 60.11 -32.49
N HIS A 58 -3.91 60.72 -31.41
CA HIS A 58 -3.72 60.04 -30.13
C HIS A 58 -5.05 59.53 -29.54
N LYS A 59 -6.17 60.24 -29.76
CA LYS A 59 -7.50 59.76 -29.37
C LYS A 59 -7.92 58.54 -30.18
N VAL A 60 -7.60 58.50 -31.47
CA VAL A 60 -7.85 57.33 -32.33
C VAL A 60 -7.02 56.13 -31.86
N ASP A 61 -5.73 56.32 -31.59
CA ASP A 61 -4.85 55.24 -31.16
C ASP A 61 -5.20 54.71 -29.75
N LEU A 62 -5.59 55.58 -28.82
CA LEU A 62 -6.13 55.15 -27.53
C LEU A 62 -7.40 54.31 -27.67
N ASN A 63 -8.27 54.63 -28.64
CA ASN A 63 -9.47 53.84 -28.89
C ASN A 63 -9.13 52.49 -29.54
N LYS A 64 -8.16 52.46 -30.47
CA LYS A 64 -7.67 51.20 -31.06
C LYS A 64 -7.08 50.29 -29.99
N LEU A 65 -6.13 50.80 -29.20
CA LEU A 65 -5.50 50.06 -28.11
C LEU A 65 -6.54 49.53 -27.11
N LYS A 66 -7.56 50.33 -26.78
CA LYS A 66 -8.64 49.90 -25.90
C LYS A 66 -9.44 48.74 -26.49
N GLU A 67 -9.79 48.77 -27.77
CA GLU A 67 -10.55 47.68 -28.39
C GLU A 67 -9.69 46.43 -28.60
N GLU A 68 -8.39 46.57 -28.89
CA GLU A 68 -7.42 45.47 -28.93
C GLU A 68 -7.32 44.77 -27.56
N ILE A 69 -7.00 45.51 -26.49
CA ILE A 69 -6.91 44.96 -25.12
C ILE A 69 -8.20 44.27 -24.72
N LYS A 70 -9.35 44.87 -25.04
CA LYS A 70 -10.66 44.29 -24.73
C LYS A 70 -10.94 43.03 -25.54
N GLY A 71 -10.48 42.97 -26.79
CA GLY A 71 -10.54 41.79 -27.65
C GLY A 71 -9.68 40.65 -27.09
N ASP A 72 -8.41 40.93 -26.81
CA ASP A 72 -7.44 39.98 -26.27
C ASP A 72 -7.90 39.41 -24.93
N MET A 73 -8.30 40.28 -23.98
CA MET A 73 -8.86 39.84 -22.69
C MET A 73 -10.09 38.95 -22.86
N LYS A 74 -10.96 39.26 -23.81
CA LYS A 74 -12.16 38.46 -24.06
C LYS A 74 -11.81 37.09 -24.66
N SER A 75 -10.81 37.04 -25.55
CA SER A 75 -10.32 35.79 -26.13
C SER A 75 -9.69 34.91 -25.04
N GLU A 76 -8.76 35.45 -24.26
CA GLU A 76 -8.07 34.71 -23.20
C GLU A 76 -9.05 34.18 -22.14
N LEU A 77 -10.09 34.95 -21.79
CA LEU A 77 -11.13 34.49 -20.86
C LEU A 77 -11.96 33.34 -21.44
N GLU A 78 -12.25 33.35 -22.74
CA GLU A 78 -13.00 32.26 -23.36
C GLU A 78 -12.14 31.00 -23.49
N ASP A 79 -10.85 31.16 -23.82
CA ASP A 79 -9.88 30.06 -23.88
C ASP A 79 -9.70 29.42 -22.50
N MET A 80 -9.49 30.25 -21.45
CA MET A 80 -9.38 29.78 -20.06
C MET A 80 -10.66 29.07 -19.60
N LYS A 81 -11.83 29.60 -19.95
CA LYS A 81 -13.12 28.97 -19.63
C LYS A 81 -13.25 27.60 -20.29
N GLN A 82 -12.87 27.48 -21.56
CA GLN A 82 -12.89 26.20 -22.28
C GLN A 82 -11.93 25.19 -21.64
N GLU A 83 -10.72 25.61 -21.30
CA GLU A 83 -9.74 24.76 -20.61
C GLU A 83 -10.29 24.28 -19.26
N ILE A 84 -10.86 25.19 -18.45
CA ILE A 84 -11.47 24.83 -17.16
C ILE A 84 -12.58 23.80 -17.33
N TYR A 85 -13.49 23.97 -18.30
CA TYR A 85 -14.55 23.00 -18.54
C TYR A 85 -14.00 21.63 -18.95
N GLN A 86 -12.99 21.62 -19.82
CA GLN A 86 -12.35 20.37 -20.25
C GLN A 86 -11.66 19.65 -19.10
N LYS A 87 -10.91 20.39 -18.25
CA LYS A 87 -10.27 19.82 -17.06
C LYS A 87 -11.30 19.33 -16.05
N LEU A 88 -12.39 20.07 -15.85
CA LEU A 88 -13.46 19.68 -14.92
C LEU A 88 -14.17 18.41 -15.41
N SER A 89 -14.49 18.32 -16.70
CA SER A 89 -15.08 17.09 -17.28
C SER A 89 -14.12 15.91 -17.17
N GLY A 90 -12.82 16.12 -17.43
CA GLY A 90 -11.79 15.10 -17.29
C GLY A 90 -11.68 14.58 -15.85
N ASN A 91 -11.64 15.49 -14.88
CA ASN A 91 -11.59 15.13 -13.45
C ASN A 91 -12.85 14.39 -13.01
N SER A 92 -14.03 14.80 -13.50
CA SER A 92 -15.29 14.09 -13.22
C SER A 92 -15.27 12.66 -13.75
N ALA A 93 -14.80 12.45 -14.98
CA ALA A 93 -14.68 11.12 -15.57
C ALA A 93 -13.68 10.25 -14.81
N LEU A 94 -12.53 10.82 -14.43
CA LEU A 94 -11.54 10.12 -13.61
C LEU A 94 -12.09 9.71 -12.25
N THR A 95 -12.88 10.59 -11.62
CA THR A 95 -13.50 10.32 -10.32
C THR A 95 -14.50 9.16 -10.42
N GLN A 96 -15.31 9.12 -11.48
CA GLN A 96 -16.22 8.00 -11.73
C GLN A 96 -15.47 6.69 -11.96
N ALA A 97 -14.38 6.72 -12.74
CA ALA A 97 -13.55 5.54 -12.96
C ALA A 97 -12.89 5.03 -11.65
N HIS A 98 -12.46 5.96 -10.79
CA HIS A 98 -11.93 5.59 -9.48
C HIS A 98 -13.01 4.99 -8.59
N GLU A 99 -14.24 5.53 -8.61
CA GLU A 99 -15.35 4.99 -7.83
C GLU A 99 -15.70 3.55 -8.27
N THR A 100 -15.71 3.26 -9.58
CA THR A 100 -15.94 1.91 -10.07
C THR A 100 -14.83 0.95 -9.68
N MET A 101 -13.56 1.36 -9.84
CA MET A 101 -12.42 0.54 -9.44
C MET A 101 -12.40 0.26 -7.94
N LEU A 102 -12.84 1.22 -7.12
CA LEU A 102 -12.88 1.08 -5.67
C LEU A 102 -13.95 0.08 -5.23
N LYS A 103 -15.13 0.11 -5.86
CA LYS A 103 -16.19 -0.89 -5.64
C LYS A 103 -15.72 -2.30 -6.02
N GLU A 104 -15.11 -2.46 -7.18
CA GLU A 104 -14.55 -3.76 -7.60
C GLU A 104 -13.46 -4.26 -6.65
N ALA A 105 -12.62 -3.36 -6.14
CA ALA A 105 -11.59 -3.70 -5.17
C ALA A 105 -12.19 -4.13 -3.81
N GLU A 106 -13.23 -3.44 -3.34
CA GLU A 106 -13.96 -3.78 -2.11
C GLU A 106 -14.60 -5.18 -2.23
N GLU A 107 -15.30 -5.45 -3.33
CA GLU A 107 -15.92 -6.77 -3.59
C GLU A 107 -14.87 -7.89 -3.59
N ARG A 108 -13.73 -7.68 -4.26
CA ARG A 108 -12.63 -8.65 -4.27
C ARG A 108 -12.00 -8.86 -2.89
N ILE A 109 -11.93 -7.81 -2.06
CA ILE A 109 -11.42 -7.92 -0.69
C ILE A 109 -12.39 -8.73 0.16
N ASP A 110 -13.69 -8.51 0.04
CA ASP A 110 -14.71 -9.25 0.79
C ASP A 110 -14.75 -10.74 0.41
N GLU A 111 -14.65 -11.04 -0.88
CA GLU A 111 -14.51 -12.42 -1.37
C GLU A 111 -13.24 -13.08 -0.81
N ALA A 112 -12.10 -12.40 -0.90
CA ALA A 112 -10.83 -12.90 -0.39
C ALA A 112 -10.87 -13.11 1.13
N ALA A 113 -11.50 -12.20 1.89
CA ALA A 113 -11.68 -12.33 3.32
C ALA A 113 -12.52 -13.56 3.67
N THR A 114 -13.61 -13.77 2.95
CA THR A 114 -14.51 -14.94 3.14
C THR A 114 -13.77 -16.25 2.88
N VAL A 115 -13.02 -16.35 1.78
CA VAL A 115 -12.22 -17.54 1.45
C VAL A 115 -11.12 -17.77 2.49
N ASN A 116 -10.43 -16.72 2.93
CA ASN A 116 -9.38 -16.82 3.94
C ASN A 116 -9.91 -17.29 5.30
N MET A 117 -11.11 -16.84 5.71
CA MET A 117 -11.76 -17.34 6.92
C MET A 117 -12.07 -18.83 6.81
N ALA A 118 -12.73 -19.25 5.72
CA ALA A 118 -13.06 -20.65 5.49
C ALA A 118 -11.81 -21.56 5.43
N MET A 119 -10.75 -21.07 4.78
CA MET A 119 -9.46 -21.76 4.73
C MET A 119 -8.82 -21.90 6.12
N SER A 120 -8.85 -20.83 6.92
CA SER A 120 -8.32 -20.83 8.28
C SER A 120 -9.04 -21.85 9.17
N ASP A 121 -10.37 -21.91 9.09
CA ASP A 121 -11.18 -22.88 9.82
C ASP A 121 -10.88 -24.32 9.40
N ALA A 122 -10.75 -24.57 8.09
CA ALA A 122 -10.37 -25.87 7.56
C ALA A 122 -8.99 -26.31 8.06
N LEU A 123 -8.01 -25.40 8.09
CA LEU A 123 -6.67 -25.67 8.62
C LEU A 123 -6.71 -25.98 10.12
N ILE A 124 -7.46 -25.21 10.91
CA ILE A 124 -7.61 -25.46 12.35
C ILE A 124 -8.22 -26.85 12.59
N LYS A 125 -9.26 -27.20 11.84
CA LYS A 125 -9.89 -28.53 11.92
C LYS A 125 -8.92 -29.64 11.57
N SER A 126 -8.19 -29.51 10.46
CA SER A 126 -7.18 -30.48 10.02
C SER A 126 -6.07 -30.66 11.06
N MET A 127 -5.57 -29.56 11.65
CA MET A 127 -4.57 -29.64 12.72
C MET A 127 -5.08 -30.35 13.98
N LYS A 128 -6.35 -30.14 14.36
CA LYS A 128 -6.96 -30.85 15.49
C LYS A 128 -7.06 -32.35 15.22
N GLU A 129 -7.52 -32.73 14.03
CA GLU A 129 -7.60 -34.13 13.60
C GLU A 129 -6.21 -34.78 13.55
N GLN A 130 -5.21 -34.08 13.03
CA GLN A 130 -3.83 -34.56 13.01
C GLN A 130 -3.29 -34.82 14.42
N ARG A 131 -3.50 -33.90 15.38
CA ARG A 131 -3.10 -34.12 16.78
C ARG A 131 -3.83 -35.31 17.39
N ALA A 132 -5.12 -35.46 17.14
CA ALA A 132 -5.90 -36.60 17.63
C ALA A 132 -5.38 -37.92 17.05
N MET A 133 -5.05 -37.96 15.76
CA MET A 133 -4.44 -39.13 15.12
C MET A 133 -3.06 -39.44 15.69
N GLN A 134 -2.21 -38.43 15.89
CA GLN A 134 -0.91 -38.61 16.53
C GLN A 134 -1.04 -39.20 17.93
N GLY A 135 -1.99 -38.72 18.74
CA GLY A 135 -2.28 -39.29 20.05
C GLY A 135 -2.70 -40.76 19.98
N LYS A 136 -3.58 -41.12 19.04
CA LYS A 136 -3.98 -42.52 18.80
C LYS A 136 -2.80 -43.39 18.36
N LEU A 137 -1.91 -42.88 17.51
CA LEU A 137 -0.73 -43.61 17.05
C LEU A 137 0.24 -43.88 18.20
N VAL A 138 0.52 -42.88 19.05
CA VAL A 138 1.38 -43.04 20.23
C VAL A 138 0.78 -44.07 21.19
N ASP A 139 -0.53 -44.02 21.41
CA ASP A 139 -1.22 -44.98 22.27
C ASP A 139 -1.15 -46.41 21.70
N LEU A 140 -1.43 -46.59 20.40
CA LEU A 140 -1.31 -47.89 19.72
C LEU A 140 0.13 -48.44 19.73
N GLU A 141 1.13 -47.60 19.44
CA GLU A 141 2.54 -47.97 19.49
C GLU A 141 2.94 -48.35 20.93
N GLY A 142 2.48 -47.59 21.91
CA GLY A 142 2.64 -47.89 23.32
C GLY A 142 2.05 -49.26 23.68
N ARG A 143 0.79 -49.54 23.30
CA ARG A 143 0.12 -50.84 23.53
C ARG A 143 0.86 -51.99 22.87
N SER A 144 1.28 -51.81 21.62
CA SER A 144 2.02 -52.82 20.85
C SER A 144 3.38 -53.15 21.47
N ARG A 145 4.04 -52.16 22.09
CA ARG A 145 5.37 -52.32 22.70
C ARG A 145 5.36 -52.65 24.19
N ARG A 146 4.20 -52.81 24.85
CA ARG A 146 4.12 -53.07 26.30
C ARG A 146 4.91 -54.30 26.75
N ASN A 147 4.88 -55.34 25.92
CA ASN A 147 5.58 -56.60 26.16
C ASN A 147 7.02 -56.59 25.67
N ASN A 148 7.48 -55.48 25.07
CA ASN A 148 8.84 -55.34 24.62
C ASN A 148 9.73 -54.80 25.75
N MET A 149 10.93 -55.34 25.85
CA MET A 149 12.00 -54.86 26.70
C MET A 149 13.25 -54.63 25.84
N ARG A 150 14.07 -53.65 26.22
CA ARG A 150 15.30 -53.34 25.50
C ARG A 150 16.52 -53.50 26.39
N ILE A 151 17.49 -54.28 25.93
CA ILE A 151 18.76 -54.55 26.62
C ILE A 151 19.88 -53.81 25.89
N TYR A 152 20.73 -53.11 26.63
CA TYR A 152 21.87 -52.34 26.12
C TYR A 152 23.19 -52.97 26.56
N GLY A 153 24.30 -52.61 25.90
CA GLY A 153 25.66 -52.98 26.33
C GLY A 153 26.11 -54.40 25.97
N VAL A 154 25.29 -55.21 25.30
CA VAL A 154 25.70 -56.56 24.86
C VAL A 154 26.58 -56.48 23.61
N PRO A 155 27.87 -56.90 23.67
CA PRO A 155 28.79 -56.86 22.54
C PRO A 155 28.24 -57.59 21.32
N GLU A 156 28.47 -57.05 20.12
CA GLU A 156 28.06 -57.67 18.85
C GLU A 156 28.75 -59.04 18.67
N LYS A 157 28.01 -60.05 18.19
CA LYS A 157 28.43 -61.44 17.97
C LYS A 157 28.57 -62.32 19.22
N LYS A 158 28.25 -61.81 20.41
CA LYS A 158 28.27 -62.62 21.65
C LYS A 158 27.10 -63.61 21.72
N GLU A 159 26.06 -63.40 20.93
CA GLU A 159 24.79 -64.11 21.07
C GLU A 159 24.76 -65.52 20.47
N GLY A 160 25.78 -65.87 19.66
CA GLY A 160 25.83 -67.16 18.99
C GLY A 160 24.74 -67.32 17.93
N ASN A 161 24.15 -68.52 17.85
CA ASN A 161 23.22 -68.90 16.80
C ASN A 161 21.76 -68.52 17.08
N SER A 162 21.37 -68.38 18.35
CA SER A 162 19.98 -68.12 18.76
C SER A 162 19.92 -66.96 19.75
N MET A 163 19.36 -65.84 19.28
CA MET A 163 19.18 -64.64 20.10
C MET A 163 18.27 -64.89 21.30
N SER A 164 17.22 -65.70 21.14
CA SER A 164 16.25 -65.97 22.20
C SER A 164 16.88 -66.78 23.33
N ASP A 165 17.65 -67.82 23.00
CA ASP A 165 18.31 -68.67 24.00
C ASP A 165 19.39 -67.90 24.75
N PHE A 166 20.16 -67.07 24.03
CA PHE A 166 21.15 -66.19 24.65
C PHE A 166 20.51 -65.22 25.65
N VAL A 167 19.40 -64.57 25.28
CA VAL A 167 18.69 -63.63 26.17
C VAL A 167 18.10 -64.36 27.38
N ASP A 168 17.52 -65.55 27.18
CA ASP A 168 16.96 -66.36 28.26
C ASP A 168 18.05 -66.72 29.30
N GLN A 169 19.21 -67.22 28.84
CA GLN A 169 20.34 -67.53 29.70
C GLN A 169 20.92 -66.29 30.40
N LEU A 170 21.04 -65.17 29.67
CA LEU A 170 21.56 -63.91 30.21
C LEU A 170 20.68 -63.41 31.36
N LEU A 171 19.36 -63.36 31.15
CA LEU A 171 18.42 -62.88 32.17
C LEU A 171 18.37 -63.83 33.37
N LYS A 172 18.38 -65.15 33.15
CA LYS A 172 18.42 -66.14 34.23
C LYS A 172 19.66 -66.02 35.11
N THR A 173 20.82 -65.77 34.49
CA THR A 173 22.11 -65.65 35.18
C THR A 173 22.21 -64.35 35.98
N GLU A 174 21.88 -63.22 35.35
CA GLU A 174 22.06 -61.88 35.91
C GLU A 174 20.97 -61.51 36.93
N LEU A 175 19.75 -62.05 36.80
CA LEU A 175 18.63 -61.76 37.71
C LEU A 175 18.38 -62.86 38.74
N THR A 176 19.24 -63.89 38.81
CA THR A 176 19.11 -65.04 39.73
C THR A 176 17.74 -65.71 39.62
N LEU A 177 17.41 -66.13 38.40
CA LEU A 177 16.12 -66.70 38.00
C LEU A 177 16.25 -68.18 37.59
N PRO A 178 16.86 -69.07 38.41
CA PRO A 178 16.91 -70.48 38.06
C PRO A 178 15.47 -71.02 37.97
N ASP A 179 15.17 -71.78 36.93
CA ASP A 179 13.87 -72.44 36.68
C ASP A 179 12.66 -71.57 36.31
N THR A 180 12.81 -70.26 36.11
CA THR A 180 11.68 -69.45 35.60
C THR A 180 11.59 -69.53 34.07
N ASN A 181 10.44 -69.92 33.55
CA ASN A 181 10.17 -69.86 32.11
C ASN A 181 9.81 -68.43 31.71
N LEU A 182 10.73 -67.77 30.99
CA LEU A 182 10.55 -66.38 30.57
C LEU A 182 9.61 -66.20 29.38
N GLN A 183 9.22 -67.29 28.69
CA GLN A 183 8.25 -67.25 27.58
C GLN A 183 8.57 -66.15 26.54
N ILE A 184 9.83 -66.09 26.09
CA ILE A 184 10.28 -65.10 25.09
C ILE A 184 9.73 -65.52 23.71
N GLN A 185 8.88 -64.69 23.11
CA GLN A 185 8.38 -64.94 21.75
C GLN A 185 9.43 -64.62 20.69
N ARG A 186 10.14 -63.49 20.85
CA ARG A 186 11.10 -63.02 19.85
C ARG A 186 12.18 -62.18 20.50
N ALA A 187 13.44 -62.44 20.15
CA ALA A 187 14.56 -61.59 20.49
C ALA A 187 15.38 -61.28 19.23
N HIS A 188 15.76 -60.02 19.05
CA HIS A 188 16.58 -59.59 17.91
C HIS A 188 17.32 -58.28 18.23
N ARG A 189 18.41 -58.01 17.52
CA ARG A 189 19.02 -56.67 17.58
C ARG A 189 18.13 -55.63 16.91
N ALA A 190 18.19 -54.41 17.41
CA ALA A 190 17.52 -53.28 16.79
C ALA A 190 17.88 -53.17 15.30
N VAL A 191 16.88 -52.85 14.48
CA VAL A 191 17.01 -52.66 13.03
C VAL A 191 17.75 -51.35 12.77
N ALA A 192 19.06 -51.39 12.92
CA ALA A 192 20.00 -50.32 12.64
C ALA A 192 21.24 -50.90 11.98
N ARG A 193 21.96 -50.06 11.21
CA ARG A 193 23.26 -50.43 10.62
C ARG A 193 24.21 -50.90 11.73
N LYS A 194 25.01 -51.91 11.41
CA LYS A 194 25.96 -52.46 12.37
C LYS A 194 26.99 -51.36 12.73
N PRO A 195 27.20 -51.07 14.02
CA PRO A 195 28.16 -50.06 14.46
C PRO A 195 29.60 -50.50 14.15
N GLU A 196 30.49 -49.54 13.97
CA GLU A 196 31.93 -49.76 13.86
C GLU A 196 32.53 -50.30 15.17
N ARG A 197 33.76 -50.82 15.11
CA ARG A 197 34.39 -51.54 16.24
C ARG A 197 34.45 -50.74 17.55
N ASN A 198 34.49 -49.41 17.47
CA ASN A 198 34.57 -48.50 18.62
C ASN A 198 33.24 -47.78 18.94
N ALA A 199 32.16 -48.08 18.22
CA ALA A 199 30.85 -47.49 18.46
C ALA A 199 30.00 -48.38 19.40
N PRO A 200 29.01 -47.81 20.10
CA PRO A 200 28.16 -48.56 21.03
C PRO A 200 27.44 -49.72 20.33
N PRO A 201 27.36 -50.93 20.92
CA PRO A 201 26.67 -52.05 20.31
C PRO A 201 25.17 -51.78 20.20
N ARG A 202 24.50 -52.37 19.19
CA ARG A 202 23.05 -52.20 19.04
C ARG A 202 22.33 -52.86 20.20
N SER A 203 21.29 -52.19 20.69
CA SER A 203 20.41 -52.77 21.69
C SER A 203 19.70 -54.03 21.18
N ILE A 204 19.38 -54.95 22.08
CA ILE A 204 18.54 -56.12 21.82
C ILE A 204 17.10 -55.76 22.21
N VAL A 205 16.16 -56.01 21.31
CA VAL A 205 14.71 -55.91 21.57
C VAL A 205 14.18 -57.31 21.82
N VAL A 206 13.55 -57.49 22.98
CA VAL A 206 12.99 -58.75 23.47
C VAL A 206 11.50 -58.58 23.61
N ASN A 207 10.70 -59.47 23.04
CA ASN A 207 9.25 -59.52 23.20
C ASN A 207 8.88 -60.75 24.05
N PHE A 208 8.19 -60.49 25.16
CA PHE A 208 7.67 -61.51 26.05
C PHE A 208 6.22 -61.88 25.68
N LEU A 209 5.86 -63.15 25.83
CA LEU A 209 4.47 -63.60 25.66
C LEU A 209 3.53 -62.90 26.65
N GLU A 210 3.94 -62.81 27.92
CA GLU A 210 3.13 -62.26 29.00
C GLU A 210 3.72 -60.98 29.59
N PHE A 211 2.87 -59.96 29.78
CA PHE A 211 3.23 -58.67 30.36
C PHE A 211 3.77 -58.81 31.80
N ASN A 212 3.14 -59.66 32.61
CA ASN A 212 3.51 -59.87 34.01
C ASN A 212 4.94 -60.41 34.14
N THR A 213 5.32 -61.33 33.25
CA THR A 213 6.69 -61.88 33.20
C THR A 213 7.70 -60.78 32.91
N LYS A 214 7.45 -59.94 31.91
CA LYS A 214 8.29 -58.77 31.58
C LYS A 214 8.41 -57.79 32.75
N GLU A 215 7.31 -57.48 33.44
CA GLU A 215 7.33 -56.59 34.61
C GLU A 215 8.10 -57.21 35.80
N SER A 216 7.96 -58.51 36.02
CA SER A 216 8.69 -59.22 37.08
C SER A 216 10.21 -59.21 36.82
N VAL A 217 10.61 -59.29 35.55
CA VAL A 217 12.01 -59.19 35.12
C VAL A 217 12.53 -57.77 35.35
N LEU A 218 11.77 -56.74 34.98
CA LEU A 218 12.16 -55.33 35.16
C LEU A 218 12.28 -54.89 36.63
N LYS A 219 11.43 -55.41 37.51
CA LYS A 219 11.43 -55.06 38.94
C LYS A 219 12.57 -55.71 39.72
N ARG A 220 13.22 -56.74 39.16
CA ARG A 220 14.27 -57.46 39.87
C ARG A 220 15.58 -56.66 39.85
N PRO A 221 16.27 -56.56 40.99
CA PRO A 221 17.62 -56.02 41.01
C PRO A 221 18.56 -57.00 40.29
N GLY A 222 19.31 -56.50 39.31
CA GLY A 222 20.38 -57.29 38.69
C GLY A 222 21.56 -57.49 39.63
N LYS A 223 22.25 -58.63 39.51
CA LYS A 223 23.51 -58.90 40.23
C LYS A 223 24.60 -57.88 39.93
N LYS A 224 24.54 -57.24 38.75
CA LYS A 224 25.47 -56.19 38.31
C LYS A 224 24.67 -55.06 37.68
N ARG A 225 24.95 -53.82 38.08
CA ARG A 225 24.58 -52.63 37.31
C ARG A 225 25.58 -52.53 36.16
N PHE A 226 25.09 -52.73 34.93
CA PHE A 226 25.84 -52.45 33.70
C PHE A 226 25.79 -50.97 33.37
#